data_AF-A0A9D6YUC5-F1
#
_entry.id   AF-A0A9D6YUC5-F1
#
_cell.length_a   1.000
_cell.length_b   1.000
_cell.length_c   1.000
_cell.angle_alpha   90.00
_cell.angle_beta   90.00
_cell.angle_gamma   90.00
#
_symmetry.space_group_name_H-M   'P 1'
#
loop_
_entity.id
_entity.type
_entity.pdbx_description
1 polymer ?
#
loop_
_entity_poly.entity_id
_entity_poly.type
_entity_poly.pdbx_seq_one_letter_code
_entity_poly.pdbx_strand_id
1 'polypeptide(L)'
;MMTNILEGMNIGVYYYTGDTGSSPNRTFFDGKMVSDKVIAFPVMPFGSYAAIDEMGRDKKRSDEVKKWFIDTVDYVLKNRTVRLVYSHPRDVEQYKDAVKSFLDYVERLQKEEKIQMRAMSYFADFMHRFLKTKYTFEVDGGSLRVFLDNPETLEGITLAIPRNRYKMPSHGDFLIQQDDDYYYLTFREGINEKTIYFDAI
;
A
#
# COMPACT_ATOMS: atom_id res chain seq x y z
N MET A 1 6.78 -19.89 -15.52
CA MET A 1 6.80 -19.30 -14.17
C MET A 1 5.39 -19.29 -13.61
N MET A 2 5.20 -19.47 -12.30
CA MET A 2 3.88 -19.60 -11.65
C MET A 2 2.90 -18.49 -12.06
N THR A 3 3.38 -17.24 -12.14
CA THR A 3 2.61 -16.06 -12.55
C THR A 3 1.91 -16.23 -13.90
N ASN A 4 2.57 -16.82 -14.91
CA ASN A 4 1.96 -17.05 -16.23
C ASN A 4 0.85 -18.09 -16.18
N ILE A 5 1.00 -19.11 -15.33
CA ILE A 5 -0.01 -20.15 -15.14
C ILE A 5 -1.24 -19.52 -14.50
N LEU A 6 -1.05 -18.71 -13.46
CA LEU A 6 -2.12 -17.96 -12.80
C LEU A 6 -2.85 -17.02 -13.75
N GLU A 7 -2.12 -16.28 -14.59
CA GLU A 7 -2.74 -15.42 -15.61
C GLU A 7 -3.61 -16.24 -16.58
N GLY A 8 -3.09 -17.37 -17.08
CA GLY A 8 -3.84 -18.28 -17.97
C GLY A 8 -5.09 -18.89 -17.32
N MET A 9 -5.12 -18.96 -15.98
CA MET A 9 -6.27 -19.39 -15.18
C MET A 9 -7.18 -18.23 -14.76
N ASN A 10 -6.95 -17.01 -15.25
CA ASN A 10 -7.67 -15.80 -14.88
C ASN A 10 -7.59 -15.46 -13.37
N ILE A 11 -6.45 -15.78 -12.75
CA ILE A 11 -6.14 -15.41 -11.36
C ILE A 11 -5.24 -14.17 -11.37
N GLY A 12 -5.77 -13.04 -10.90
CA GLY A 12 -5.06 -11.74 -10.93
C GLY A 12 -4.17 -11.45 -9.72
N VAL A 13 -4.26 -12.23 -8.63
CA VAL A 13 -3.49 -12.01 -7.41
C VAL A 13 -3.07 -13.31 -6.75
N TYR A 14 -1.94 -13.28 -6.05
CA TYR A 14 -1.48 -14.38 -5.22
C TYR A 14 -0.49 -13.89 -4.16
N TYR A 15 -0.40 -14.61 -3.04
CA TYR A 15 0.71 -14.40 -2.12
C TYR A 15 1.99 -14.94 -2.76
N TYR A 16 3.12 -14.29 -2.47
CA TYR A 16 4.39 -14.57 -3.12
C TYR A 16 5.51 -14.74 -2.10
N THR A 17 6.34 -15.76 -2.28
CA THR A 17 7.49 -16.03 -1.43
C THR A 17 8.77 -15.37 -1.94
N GLY A 18 8.81 -14.98 -3.22
CA GLY A 18 9.85 -14.09 -3.72
C GLY A 18 9.64 -12.65 -3.26
N ASP A 19 10.67 -11.82 -3.40
CA ASP A 19 10.67 -10.40 -2.99
C ASP A 19 10.22 -10.16 -1.54
N THR A 20 10.49 -11.14 -0.66
CA THR A 20 9.99 -11.18 0.73
C THR A 20 10.22 -9.84 1.43
N GLY A 21 9.16 -9.30 2.06
CA GLY A 21 9.19 -8.01 2.75
C GLY A 21 8.93 -6.77 1.88
N SER A 22 8.87 -6.90 0.54
CA SER A 22 8.52 -5.77 -0.33
C SER A 22 7.02 -5.46 -0.36
N SER A 23 6.67 -4.33 -0.97
CA SER A 23 5.27 -4.03 -1.31
C SER A 23 4.76 -4.99 -2.40
N PRO A 24 3.43 -5.10 -2.58
CA PRO A 24 2.86 -5.78 -3.73
C PRO A 24 3.44 -5.23 -5.04
N ASN A 25 3.72 -6.11 -5.98
CA ASN A 25 4.48 -5.76 -7.18
C ASN A 25 4.06 -6.62 -8.39
N ARG A 26 4.56 -6.23 -9.57
CA ARG A 26 4.61 -7.10 -10.74
C ARG A 26 5.93 -7.85 -10.70
N THR A 27 5.89 -9.17 -10.89
CA THR A 27 7.09 -10.00 -10.83
C THR A 27 7.94 -9.88 -12.09
N PHE A 28 9.26 -9.94 -11.91
CA PHE A 28 10.24 -9.94 -12.99
C PHE A 28 11.09 -11.21 -12.95
N PHE A 29 11.47 -11.71 -14.11
CA PHE A 29 12.38 -12.85 -14.28
C PHE A 29 13.31 -12.56 -15.45
N ASP A 30 14.63 -12.75 -15.26
CA ASP A 30 15.66 -12.35 -16.23
C ASP A 30 15.49 -10.91 -16.75
N GLY A 31 15.21 -9.98 -15.84
CA GLY A 31 15.02 -8.56 -16.16
C GLY A 31 13.75 -8.23 -16.96
N LYS A 32 12.88 -9.21 -17.20
CA LYS A 32 11.63 -9.03 -17.95
C LYS A 32 10.42 -9.19 -17.04
N MET A 33 9.45 -8.30 -17.20
CA MET A 33 8.15 -8.42 -16.54
C MET A 33 7.48 -9.71 -17.00
N VAL A 34 7.00 -10.51 -16.05
CA VAL A 34 6.39 -11.81 -16.35
C VAL A 34 4.93 -11.66 -16.72
N SER A 35 4.20 -10.79 -16.01
CA SER A 35 2.81 -10.44 -16.30
C SER A 35 2.54 -8.99 -15.92
N ASP A 36 1.76 -8.29 -16.72
CA ASP A 36 1.22 -6.96 -16.40
C ASP A 36 -0.17 -7.02 -15.76
N LYS A 37 -0.81 -8.20 -15.74
CA LYS A 37 -2.16 -8.46 -15.22
C LYS A 37 -2.19 -9.10 -13.83
N VAL A 38 -1.10 -9.73 -13.42
CA VAL A 38 -1.03 -10.42 -12.12
C VAL A 38 -0.18 -9.62 -11.14
N ILE A 39 -0.73 -9.34 -9.97
CA ILE A 39 -0.01 -8.69 -8.86
C ILE A 39 0.38 -9.74 -7.83
N ALA A 40 1.68 -9.82 -7.55
CA ALA A 40 2.22 -10.62 -6.46
C ALA A 40 2.16 -9.84 -5.15
N PHE A 41 1.87 -10.54 -4.06
CA PHE A 41 1.86 -9.99 -2.70
C PHE A 41 2.95 -10.70 -1.87
N PRO A 42 4.17 -10.15 -1.84
CA PRO A 42 5.25 -10.70 -1.04
C PRO A 42 4.89 -10.75 0.44
N VAL A 43 5.20 -11.89 1.07
CA VAL A 43 4.99 -12.07 2.50
C VAL A 43 5.94 -11.17 3.28
N MET A 44 5.41 -10.47 4.29
CA MET A 44 6.20 -9.75 5.29
C MET A 44 6.74 -10.76 6.32
N PRO A 45 8.06 -10.96 6.40
CA PRO A 45 8.62 -11.98 7.28
C PRO A 45 8.85 -11.43 8.69
N PHE A 46 9.00 -12.35 9.65
CA PHE A 46 9.68 -12.09 10.91
C PHE A 46 11.07 -12.71 10.83
N GLY A 47 12.10 -11.95 10.49
CA GLY A 47 13.43 -12.51 10.25
C GLY A 47 13.40 -13.56 9.13
N SER A 48 13.67 -14.82 9.47
CA SER A 48 13.64 -15.95 8.54
C SER A 48 12.28 -16.67 8.44
N TYR A 49 11.27 -16.25 9.22
CA TYR A 49 9.97 -16.92 9.30
C TYR A 49 8.95 -16.23 8.39
N ALA A 50 8.34 -16.99 7.48
CA ALA A 50 7.31 -16.50 6.58
C ALA A 50 5.90 -16.60 7.19
N ALA A 51 5.69 -17.50 8.15
CA ALA A 51 4.39 -17.77 8.74
C ALA A 51 4.46 -17.91 10.26
N ILE A 52 3.31 -17.68 10.91
CA ILE A 52 3.18 -17.78 12.38
C ILE A 52 3.48 -19.21 12.87
N ASP A 53 3.13 -20.26 12.11
CA ASP A 53 3.44 -21.64 12.47
C ASP A 53 4.94 -21.87 12.67
N GLU A 54 5.77 -21.24 11.83
CA GLU A 54 7.22 -21.43 11.87
C GLU A 54 7.81 -20.79 13.12
N MET A 55 7.31 -19.60 13.47
CA MET A 55 7.64 -18.94 14.73
C MET A 55 7.23 -19.82 15.91
N GLY A 56 6.09 -20.50 15.78
CA GLY A 56 5.55 -21.44 16.76
C GLY A 56 6.42 -22.68 16.96
N ARG A 57 6.87 -23.30 15.86
CA ARG A 57 7.79 -24.45 15.85
C ARG A 57 9.13 -24.09 16.51
N ASP A 58 9.62 -22.88 16.26
CA ASP A 58 10.86 -22.35 16.84
C ASP A 58 10.66 -21.70 18.22
N LYS A 59 9.46 -21.79 18.80
CA LYS A 59 9.12 -21.33 20.16
C LYS A 59 9.48 -19.86 20.41
N LYS A 60 9.23 -18.99 19.43
CA LYS A 60 9.37 -17.54 19.62
C LYS A 60 8.52 -17.07 20.79
N ARG A 61 9.02 -16.10 21.55
CA ARG A 61 8.28 -15.59 22.70
C ARG A 61 7.08 -14.78 22.20
N SER A 62 5.96 -14.91 22.90
CA SER A 62 4.71 -14.24 22.50
C SER A 62 4.85 -12.71 22.44
N ASP A 63 5.67 -12.12 23.30
CA ASP A 63 5.97 -10.68 23.29
C ASP A 63 6.82 -10.26 22.07
N GLU A 64 7.73 -11.12 21.60
CA GLU A 64 8.49 -10.89 20.36
C GLU A 64 7.56 -10.89 19.13
N VAL A 65 6.66 -11.88 19.05
CA VAL A 65 5.68 -11.97 17.95
C VAL A 65 4.70 -10.79 18.00
N LYS A 66 4.22 -10.42 19.19
CA LYS A 66 3.40 -9.22 19.38
C LYS A 66 4.14 -7.97 18.93
N LYS A 67 5.40 -7.79 19.33
CA LYS A 67 6.21 -6.64 18.93
C LYS A 67 6.35 -6.57 17.41
N TRP A 68 6.67 -7.69 16.75
CA TRP A 68 6.76 -7.74 15.29
C TRP A 68 5.47 -7.32 14.59
N PHE A 69 4.30 -7.77 15.07
CA PHE A 69 3.02 -7.33 14.53
C PHE A 69 2.82 -5.81 14.64
N ILE A 70 3.07 -5.24 15.82
CA ILE A 70 2.89 -3.80 16.06
C ILE A 70 3.89 -3.00 15.21
N ASP A 71 5.16 -3.39 15.20
CA ASP A 71 6.20 -2.75 14.39
C ASP A 71 5.87 -2.82 12.89
N THR A 72 5.22 -3.90 12.42
CA THR A 72 4.76 -4.03 11.03
C THR A 72 3.66 -3.00 10.71
N VAL A 73 2.71 -2.79 11.62
CA VAL A 73 1.67 -1.75 11.46
C VAL A 73 2.28 -0.36 11.48
N ASP A 74 3.18 -0.09 12.41
CA ASP A 74 3.90 1.19 12.50
C ASP A 74 4.72 1.47 11.24
N TYR A 75 5.37 0.44 10.68
CA TYR A 75 6.08 0.54 9.41
C TYR A 75 5.12 0.90 8.27
N VAL A 76 3.96 0.24 8.19
CA VAL A 76 2.93 0.54 7.17
C VAL A 76 2.44 1.98 7.29
N LEU A 77 2.14 2.44 8.49
CA LEU A 77 1.71 3.82 8.75
C LEU A 77 2.77 4.84 8.34
N LYS A 78 4.02 4.63 8.80
CA LYS A 78 5.13 5.55 8.55
C LYS A 78 5.47 5.65 7.07
N ASN A 79 5.50 4.52 6.37
CA ASN A 79 5.99 4.45 4.99
C ASN A 79 4.86 4.48 3.95
N ARG A 80 3.58 4.45 4.37
CA ARG A 80 2.40 4.46 3.50
C ARG A 80 2.43 3.30 2.48
N THR A 81 2.80 2.10 2.94
CA THR A 81 2.97 0.90 2.10
C THR A 81 1.95 -0.19 2.42
N VAL A 82 1.68 -1.08 1.46
CA VAL A 82 0.90 -2.31 1.70
C VAL A 82 1.84 -3.46 2.08
N ARG A 83 1.47 -4.25 3.08
CA ARG A 83 2.20 -5.46 3.52
C ARG A 83 1.25 -6.63 3.72
N LEU A 84 1.68 -7.84 3.37
CA LEU A 84 0.94 -9.08 3.59
C LEU A 84 1.53 -9.81 4.79
N VAL A 85 0.73 -10.02 5.84
CA VAL A 85 1.05 -10.97 6.90
C VAL A 85 0.31 -12.28 6.62
N TYR A 86 1.02 -13.39 6.65
CA TYR A 86 0.49 -14.71 6.33
C TYR A 86 0.46 -15.63 7.56
N SER A 87 -0.59 -16.44 7.66
CA SER A 87 -0.77 -17.44 8.71
C SER A 87 -1.82 -18.48 8.30
N HIS A 88 -1.83 -19.64 8.96
CA HIS A 88 -2.97 -20.54 8.97
C HIS A 88 -3.87 -20.29 10.20
N PRO A 89 -5.18 -20.59 10.13
CA PRO A 89 -6.09 -20.40 11.26
C PRO A 89 -5.69 -21.12 12.54
N ARG A 90 -5.05 -22.30 12.42
CA ARG A 90 -4.60 -23.09 13.58
C ARG A 90 -3.44 -22.43 14.34
N ASP A 91 -2.66 -21.60 13.67
CA ASP A 91 -1.45 -21.00 14.25
C ASP A 91 -1.82 -19.81 15.16
N VAL A 92 -3.02 -19.25 14.99
CA VAL A 92 -3.53 -18.14 15.79
C VAL A 92 -3.66 -18.52 17.26
N GLU A 93 -4.05 -19.76 17.57
CA GLU A 93 -4.24 -20.21 18.96
C GLU A 93 -2.95 -20.11 19.77
N GLN A 94 -1.81 -20.42 19.16
CA GLN A 94 -0.50 -20.37 19.82
C GLN A 94 -0.09 -18.95 20.25
N TYR A 95 -0.55 -17.93 19.51
CA TYR A 95 -0.20 -16.53 19.74
C TYR A 95 -1.44 -15.64 19.90
N LYS A 96 -2.50 -16.19 20.48
CA LYS A 96 -3.83 -15.54 20.54
C LYS A 96 -3.79 -14.10 21.06
N ASP A 97 -3.00 -13.84 22.10
CA ASP A 97 -2.91 -12.51 22.73
C ASP A 97 -2.15 -11.51 21.84
N ALA A 98 -1.15 -11.98 21.11
CA ALA A 98 -0.40 -11.18 20.14
C ALA A 98 -1.27 -10.84 18.92
N VAL A 99 -1.97 -11.83 18.36
CA VAL A 99 -2.89 -11.64 17.23
C VAL A 99 -4.05 -10.73 17.64
N LYS A 100 -4.64 -10.93 18.83
CA LYS A 100 -5.68 -10.03 19.34
C LYS A 100 -5.17 -8.59 19.47
N SER A 101 -3.98 -8.40 20.06
CA SER A 101 -3.38 -7.06 20.20
C SER A 101 -3.17 -6.38 18.84
N PHE A 102 -2.73 -7.15 17.84
CA PHE A 102 -2.58 -6.69 16.46
C PHE A 102 -3.92 -6.25 15.86
N LEU A 103 -4.95 -7.10 15.95
CA LEU A 103 -6.28 -6.81 15.41
C LEU A 103 -6.93 -5.61 16.09
N ASP A 104 -6.86 -5.53 17.43
CA ASP A 104 -7.36 -4.38 18.20
C ASP A 104 -6.66 -3.07 17.75
N TYR A 105 -5.35 -3.13 17.48
CA TYR A 105 -4.59 -1.96 17.02
C TYR A 105 -4.98 -1.54 15.60
N VAL A 106 -5.07 -2.49 14.67
CA VAL A 106 -5.51 -2.24 13.30
C VAL A 106 -6.94 -1.70 13.26
N GLU A 107 -7.86 -2.27 14.07
CA GLU A 107 -9.25 -1.83 14.13
C GLU A 107 -9.35 -0.38 14.62
N ARG A 108 -8.59 -0.02 15.66
CA ARG A 108 -8.54 1.37 16.14
C ARG A 108 -8.03 2.32 15.06
N LEU A 109 -6.93 1.99 14.39
CA LEU A 109 -6.38 2.82 13.31
C LEU A 109 -7.31 2.91 12.09
N GLN A 110 -8.07 1.85 11.80
CA GLN A 110 -9.10 1.87 10.76
C GLN A 110 -10.25 2.83 11.10
N LYS A 111 -10.70 2.86 12.35
CA LYS A 111 -11.71 3.84 12.84
C LYS A 111 -11.20 5.28 12.75
N GLU A 112 -9.89 5.47 12.88
CA GLU A 112 -9.19 6.74 12.68
C GLU A 112 -8.86 7.03 11.19
N GLU A 113 -9.29 6.18 10.26
CA GLU A 113 -9.01 6.28 8.81
C GLU A 113 -7.51 6.31 8.44
N LYS A 114 -6.63 5.79 9.31
CA LYS A 114 -5.17 5.83 9.12
C LYS A 114 -4.60 4.63 8.37
N ILE A 115 -5.28 3.49 8.42
CA ILE A 115 -4.87 2.26 7.75
C ILE A 115 -6.09 1.55 7.18
N GLN A 116 -5.85 0.64 6.25
CA GLN A 116 -6.87 -0.27 5.74
C GLN A 116 -6.34 -1.72 5.78
N MET A 117 -7.12 -2.63 6.33
CA MET A 117 -6.98 -4.06 6.11
C MET A 117 -8.04 -4.50 5.10
N ARG A 118 -7.60 -5.01 3.95
CA ARG A 118 -8.46 -5.40 2.81
C ARG A 118 -7.91 -6.65 2.14
N ALA A 119 -8.73 -7.27 1.30
CA ALA A 119 -8.31 -8.39 0.46
C ALA A 119 -7.20 -7.97 -0.52
N MET A 120 -6.35 -8.91 -0.94
CA MET A 120 -5.32 -8.66 -1.96
C MET A 120 -5.91 -8.12 -3.26
N SER A 121 -7.08 -8.62 -3.67
CA SER A 121 -7.78 -8.14 -4.88
C SER A 121 -8.09 -6.65 -4.82
N TYR A 122 -8.53 -6.12 -3.68
CA TYR A 122 -8.81 -4.69 -3.52
C TYR A 122 -7.57 -3.83 -3.82
N PHE A 123 -6.41 -4.22 -3.28
CA PHE A 123 -5.17 -3.50 -3.53
C PHE A 123 -4.68 -3.69 -4.98
N ALA A 124 -4.87 -4.86 -5.57
CA ALA A 124 -4.51 -5.10 -6.97
C ALA A 124 -5.37 -4.28 -7.93
N ASP A 125 -6.68 -4.19 -7.70
CA ASP A 125 -7.58 -3.35 -8.48
C ASP A 125 -7.15 -1.88 -8.40
N PHE A 126 -6.83 -1.39 -7.20
CA PHE A 126 -6.24 -0.07 -7.02
C PHE A 126 -4.93 0.10 -7.79
N MET A 127 -4.01 -0.87 -7.72
CA MET A 127 -2.72 -0.80 -8.42
C MET A 127 -2.88 -0.79 -9.93
N HIS A 128 -3.76 -1.63 -10.48
CA HIS A 128 -4.04 -1.65 -11.92
C HIS A 128 -4.61 -0.32 -12.39
N ARG A 129 -5.51 0.28 -11.62
CA ARG A 129 -6.04 1.62 -11.91
C ARG A 129 -4.96 2.68 -11.76
N PHE A 130 -4.20 2.69 -10.67
CA PHE A 130 -3.11 3.64 -10.42
C PHE A 130 -2.07 3.64 -11.54
N LEU A 131 -1.71 2.46 -12.07
CA LEU A 131 -0.75 2.34 -13.18
C LEU A 131 -1.27 2.88 -14.52
N LYS A 132 -2.57 3.13 -14.66
CA LYS A 132 -3.15 3.78 -15.85
C LYS A 132 -3.15 5.31 -15.75
N THR A 133 -2.79 5.87 -14.59
CA THR A 133 -2.79 7.31 -14.39
C THR A 133 -1.65 7.96 -15.15
N LYS A 134 -2.00 8.91 -16.01
CA LYS A 134 -1.08 9.84 -16.64
C LYS A 134 -1.00 11.10 -15.81
N TYR A 135 0.17 11.70 -15.74
CA TYR A 135 0.37 12.94 -15.01
C TYR A 135 1.43 13.81 -15.66
N THR A 136 1.31 15.12 -15.48
CA THR A 136 2.29 16.11 -15.91
C THR A 136 2.48 17.14 -14.81
N PHE A 137 3.73 17.49 -14.52
CA PHE A 137 4.11 18.57 -13.62
C PHE A 137 4.81 19.66 -14.45
N GLU A 138 4.24 20.86 -14.46
CA GLU A 138 4.76 22.02 -15.18
C GLU A 138 4.98 23.16 -14.22
N VAL A 139 6.17 23.76 -14.24
CA VAL A 139 6.48 24.93 -13.42
C VAL A 139 6.53 26.15 -14.32
N ASP A 140 5.71 27.16 -14.01
CA ASP A 140 5.67 28.44 -14.72
C ASP A 140 5.63 29.59 -13.72
N GLY A 141 6.53 30.56 -13.87
CA GLY A 141 6.65 31.70 -12.96
C GLY A 141 6.87 31.33 -11.48
N GLY A 142 7.36 30.12 -11.19
CA GLY A 142 7.50 29.57 -9.83
C GLY A 142 6.27 28.83 -9.31
N SER A 143 5.11 29.00 -9.94
CA SER A 143 3.91 28.22 -9.63
C SER A 143 3.96 26.85 -10.31
N LEU A 144 3.32 25.85 -9.69
CA LEU A 144 3.24 24.49 -10.21
C LEU A 144 1.83 24.20 -10.72
N ARG A 145 1.74 23.79 -11.98
CA ARG A 145 0.55 23.18 -12.58
C ARG A 145 0.73 21.67 -12.61
N VAL A 146 -0.22 20.94 -12.02
CA VAL A 146 -0.27 19.48 -12.07
C VAL A 146 -1.51 19.05 -12.82
N PHE A 147 -1.33 18.28 -13.88
CA PHE A 147 -2.41 17.62 -14.61
C PHE A 147 -2.38 16.12 -14.31
N LEU A 148 -3.54 15.53 -14.04
CA LEU A 148 -3.72 14.08 -13.90
C LEU A 148 -4.91 13.62 -14.76
N ASP A 149 -4.77 12.44 -15.37
CA ASP A 149 -5.80 11.75 -16.15
C ASP A 149 -5.76 10.25 -15.81
N ASN A 150 -6.93 9.66 -15.55
CA ASN A 150 -7.10 8.24 -15.40
C ASN A 150 -8.37 7.79 -16.16
N PRO A 151 -8.28 6.79 -17.04
CA PRO A 151 -9.42 6.37 -17.87
C PRO A 151 -10.57 5.78 -17.06
N GLU A 152 -10.34 5.36 -15.81
CA GLU A 152 -11.37 4.83 -14.92
C GLU A 152 -11.82 5.90 -13.93
N THR A 153 -10.93 6.30 -13.02
CA THR A 153 -11.16 7.38 -12.04
C THR A 153 -9.89 7.69 -11.24
N LEU A 154 -9.76 8.94 -10.81
CA LEU A 154 -8.76 9.42 -9.86
C LEU A 154 -9.11 9.13 -8.40
N GLU A 155 -10.30 8.62 -8.07
CA GLU A 155 -10.71 8.36 -6.67
C GLU A 155 -9.66 7.54 -5.89
N GLY A 156 -9.23 8.00 -4.72
CA GLY A 156 -8.20 7.36 -3.90
C GLY A 156 -6.76 7.52 -4.40
N ILE A 157 -6.54 8.09 -5.59
CA ILE A 157 -5.19 8.48 -6.05
C ILE A 157 -4.72 9.66 -5.22
N THR A 158 -3.44 9.69 -4.88
CA THR A 158 -2.86 10.72 -4.00
C THR A 158 -1.73 11.44 -4.69
N LEU A 159 -1.76 12.76 -4.62
CA LEU A 159 -0.70 13.65 -5.08
C LEU A 159 0.12 14.14 -3.87
N ALA A 160 1.45 13.98 -3.93
CA ALA A 160 2.36 14.47 -2.90
C ALA A 160 3.09 15.73 -3.39
N ILE A 161 2.94 16.86 -2.68
CA ILE A 161 3.46 18.17 -3.06
C ILE A 161 4.38 18.74 -1.97
N PRO A 162 5.61 19.16 -2.28
CA PRO A 162 6.55 19.69 -1.28
C PRO A 162 6.03 20.97 -0.60
N ARG A 163 5.90 20.93 0.73
CA ARG A 163 5.40 22.05 1.55
C ARG A 163 6.38 23.20 1.68
N ASN A 164 7.65 22.97 1.38
CA ASN A 164 8.70 23.97 1.44
C ASN A 164 8.82 24.80 0.15
N ARG A 165 8.05 24.47 -0.90
CA ARG A 165 8.09 25.17 -2.20
C ARG A 165 6.76 25.75 -2.61
N TYR A 166 5.66 25.08 -2.26
CA TYR A 166 4.34 25.44 -2.75
C TYR A 166 3.37 25.60 -1.60
N LYS A 167 2.44 26.54 -1.75
CA LYS A 167 1.32 26.73 -0.82
C LYS A 167 0.29 25.63 -1.03
N MET A 168 -0.39 25.26 0.05
CA MET A 168 -1.54 24.36 -0.03
C MET A 168 -2.61 25.02 -0.93
N PRO A 169 -3.23 24.28 -1.86
CA PRO A 169 -4.25 24.85 -2.72
C PRO A 169 -5.46 25.25 -1.88
N SER A 170 -5.99 26.43 -2.16
CA SER A 170 -7.07 27.05 -1.38
C SER A 170 -8.44 26.43 -1.63
N HIS A 171 -8.58 25.59 -2.67
CA HIS A 171 -9.85 25.00 -3.10
C HIS A 171 -9.65 23.57 -3.63
N GLY A 172 -10.60 22.68 -3.33
CA GLY A 172 -10.73 21.37 -3.98
C GLY A 172 -11.30 20.27 -3.09
N ASP A 173 -11.98 19.31 -3.71
CA ASP A 173 -12.61 18.15 -3.06
C ASP A 173 -11.60 17.04 -2.79
N PHE A 174 -10.57 17.37 -2.01
CA PHE A 174 -9.51 16.46 -1.61
C PHE A 174 -9.60 16.12 -0.13
N LEU A 175 -9.25 14.88 0.22
CA LEU A 175 -8.72 14.61 1.55
C LEU A 175 -7.30 15.17 1.60
N ILE A 176 -7.04 16.09 2.51
CA ILE A 176 -5.71 16.66 2.71
C ILE A 176 -5.10 16.07 3.97
N GLN A 177 -3.93 15.46 3.81
CA GLN A 177 -3.04 15.07 4.91
C GLN A 177 -1.70 15.78 4.72
N GLN A 178 -0.90 15.91 5.78
CA GLN A 178 0.44 16.50 5.69
C GLN A 178 1.40 15.88 6.69
N ASP A 179 2.67 15.85 6.33
CA ASP A 179 3.79 15.67 7.27
C ASP A 179 4.77 16.84 7.14
N ASP A 180 5.97 16.71 7.68
CA ASP A 180 6.97 17.79 7.70
C ASP A 180 7.40 18.22 6.28
N ASP A 181 7.30 17.33 5.29
CA ASP A 181 7.86 17.54 3.96
C ASP A 181 6.77 17.76 2.88
N TYR A 182 5.63 17.06 2.97
CA TYR A 182 4.65 17.00 1.88
C TYR A 182 3.20 17.29 2.31
N TYR A 183 2.45 17.95 1.42
CA TYR A 183 0.99 17.86 1.37
C TYR A 183 0.61 16.62 0.56
N TYR A 184 -0.34 15.83 1.07
CA TYR A 184 -0.93 14.68 0.41
C TYR A 184 -2.38 14.99 0.08
N LEU A 185 -2.70 15.08 -1.20
CA LEU A 185 -4.04 15.37 -1.70
C LEU A 185 -4.62 14.10 -2.31
N THR A 186 -5.55 13.46 -1.61
CA THR A 186 -6.25 12.26 -2.09
C THR A 186 -7.61 12.64 -2.66
N PHE A 187 -7.87 12.28 -3.92
CA PHE A 187 -9.15 12.51 -4.57
C PHE A 187 -10.26 11.68 -3.89
N ARG A 188 -11.38 12.30 -3.52
CA ARG A 188 -12.53 11.60 -2.91
C ARG A 188 -13.67 11.30 -3.87
N GLU A 189 -13.74 12.02 -4.99
CA GLU A 189 -14.80 11.88 -5.96
C GLU A 189 -14.35 11.12 -7.20
N GLY A 190 -15.31 10.45 -7.83
CA GLY A 190 -15.14 9.73 -9.09
C GLY A 190 -14.98 10.67 -10.28
N ILE A 191 -13.84 11.37 -10.37
CA ILE A 191 -13.47 12.20 -11.53
C ILE A 191 -12.35 11.54 -12.32
N ASN A 192 -12.28 11.77 -13.63
CA ASN A 192 -11.31 11.10 -14.50
C ASN A 192 -10.08 11.98 -14.77
N GLU A 193 -10.25 13.29 -14.77
CA GLU A 193 -9.16 14.25 -15.00
C GLU A 193 -9.23 15.42 -14.02
N LYS A 194 -8.07 15.98 -13.70
CA LYS A 194 -7.98 17.20 -12.89
C LYS A 194 -6.71 17.97 -13.21
N THR A 195 -6.86 19.29 -13.35
CA THR A 195 -5.75 20.23 -13.27
C THR A 195 -5.78 20.93 -11.91
N ILE A 196 -4.64 20.99 -11.23
CA ILE A 196 -4.45 21.65 -9.94
C ILE A 196 -3.31 22.65 -10.06
N TYR A 197 -3.50 23.83 -9.50
CA TYR A 197 -2.50 24.90 -9.48
C TYR A 197 -2.03 25.11 -8.04
N PHE A 198 -0.73 25.25 -7.87
CA PHE A 198 -0.09 25.52 -6.59
C PHE A 198 0.78 26.77 -6.72
N ASP A 199 0.52 27.77 -5.88
CA ASP A 199 1.33 28.98 -5.82
C ASP A 199 2.66 28.71 -5.13
N ALA A 200 3.72 29.38 -5.58
CA ALA A 200 4.99 29.39 -4.86
C ALA A 200 4.84 30.02 -3.46
N ILE A 201 5.72 29.61 -2.54
CA ILE A 201 5.87 30.24 -1.22
C ILE A 201 6.54 31.60 -1.33
#